data_AF-A0A7S3XQM8-F1
#
_entry.id   AF-A0A7S3XQM8-F1
#
_cell.length_a   1.000
_cell.length_b   1.000
_cell.length_c   1.000
_cell.angle_alpha   90.00
_cell.angle_beta   90.00
_cell.angle_gamma   90.00
#
_symmetry.space_group_name_H-M   'P 1'
#
loop_
_entity.id
_entity.type
_entity.pdbx_description
1 polymer ?
#
loop_
_entity_poly.entity_id
_entity_poly.type
_entity_poly.pdbx_seq_one_letter_code
_entity_poly.pdbx_strand_id
1 'polypeptide(L)'
;CISDTHGQHSKLLPCIPDGDILIHAGDFTNKLRKRDMVKSLEEFNDFLQKLPHKHKIVIAGNHEIALNGIPREEIQKHLSNCHYLQDSSVMVDGLKIYGSPWTNSVEMGFSCSGKYLHKYWDRIPLDTDVLVTHLPPEGVLDLPGPRPGHNGDGEDEEEGRRR
;
A
#
# COMPACT_ATOMS: atom_id res chain seq x y z
N CYS A 1 -1.57 -10.82 5.16
CA CYS A 1 -1.35 -9.45 4.64
C CYS A 1 0.12 -9.26 4.28
N ILE A 2 0.40 -8.51 3.22
CA ILE A 2 1.75 -8.16 2.75
C ILE A 2 1.77 -6.67 2.35
N SER A 3 2.96 -6.09 2.21
CA SER A 3 3.20 -4.73 1.70
C SER A 3 4.64 -4.65 1.19
N ASP A 4 5.00 -3.55 0.52
CA ASP A 4 6.40 -3.18 0.29
C ASP A 4 7.20 -4.29 -0.39
N THR A 5 6.57 -4.95 -1.36
CA THR A 5 7.25 -6.02 -2.09
C THR A 5 8.29 -5.46 -3.05
N HIS A 6 8.18 -4.19 -3.45
CA HIS A 6 9.17 -3.47 -4.27
C HIS A 6 9.59 -4.28 -5.52
N GLY A 7 8.63 -4.92 -6.19
CA GLY A 7 8.86 -5.78 -7.35
C GLY A 7 9.45 -7.17 -7.03
N GLN A 8 9.65 -7.51 -5.76
CA GLN A 8 10.21 -8.80 -5.30
C GLN A 8 9.14 -9.81 -4.88
N HIS A 9 7.87 -9.56 -5.23
CA HIS A 9 6.72 -10.38 -4.84
C HIS A 9 6.86 -11.87 -5.20
N SER A 10 7.54 -12.21 -6.31
CA SER A 10 7.78 -13.61 -6.70
C SER A 10 8.63 -14.38 -5.67
N LYS A 11 9.51 -13.70 -4.93
CA LYS A 11 10.32 -14.32 -3.85
C LYS A 11 9.47 -14.67 -2.63
N LEU A 12 8.32 -14.02 -2.48
CA LEU A 12 7.41 -14.22 -1.36
C LEU A 12 6.42 -15.36 -1.58
N LEU A 13 6.24 -15.83 -2.83
CA LEU A 13 5.28 -16.90 -3.15
C LEU A 13 5.35 -18.11 -2.19
N PRO A 14 6.54 -18.64 -1.81
CA PRO A 14 6.61 -19.77 -0.89
C PRO A 14 6.27 -19.44 0.57
N CYS A 15 6.30 -18.16 0.92
CA CYS A 15 6.12 -17.66 2.29
C CYS A 15 4.72 -17.08 2.53
N ILE A 16 3.94 -16.86 1.47
CA ILE A 16 2.57 -16.35 1.59
C ILE A 16 1.68 -17.55 1.99
N PRO A 17 1.10 -17.54 3.21
CA PRO A 17 0.24 -18.63 3.65
C PRO A 17 -1.07 -18.62 2.85
N ASP A 18 -1.78 -19.75 2.88
CA ASP A 18 -3.16 -19.82 2.41
C ASP A 18 -4.06 -18.91 3.25
N GLY A 19 -5.15 -18.44 2.64
CA GLY A 19 -6.15 -17.63 3.31
C GLY A 19 -7.27 -17.20 2.35
N ASP A 20 -8.38 -16.71 2.91
CA ASP A 20 -9.54 -16.31 2.12
C ASP A 20 -9.30 -14.98 1.37
N ILE A 21 -8.67 -14.02 2.05
CA ILE A 21 -8.44 -12.66 1.56
C ILE A 21 -6.95 -12.32 1.69
N LEU A 22 -6.30 -12.04 0.55
CA LEU A 22 -4.99 -11.40 0.53
C LEU A 22 -5.16 -9.89 0.54
N ILE A 23 -4.37 -9.18 1.34
CA ILE A 23 -4.26 -7.72 1.31
C ILE A 23 -2.81 -7.34 1.01
N HIS A 24 -2.59 -6.51 -0.01
CA HIS A 24 -1.33 -5.84 -0.32
C HIS A 24 -1.44 -4.33 -0.06
N ALA A 25 -0.73 -3.82 0.94
CA ALA A 25 -0.87 -2.44 1.43
C ALA A 25 0.03 -1.41 0.72
N GLY A 26 0.24 -1.55 -0.59
CA GLY A 26 1.04 -0.61 -1.39
C GLY A 26 2.50 -1.02 -1.59
N ASP A 27 3.20 -0.23 -2.41
CA ASP A 27 4.61 -0.42 -2.79
C ASP A 27 4.89 -1.81 -3.40
N PHE A 28 4.05 -2.22 -4.35
CA PHE A 28 4.25 -3.46 -5.10
C PHE A 28 5.28 -3.31 -6.22
N THR A 29 5.69 -2.08 -6.56
CA THR A 29 6.77 -1.76 -7.50
C THR A 29 7.91 -1.03 -6.79
N ASN A 30 9.14 -1.15 -7.29
CA ASN A 30 10.27 -0.41 -6.71
C ASN A 30 10.30 1.06 -7.15
N LYS A 31 9.78 1.41 -8.32
CA LYS A 31 9.67 2.80 -8.81
C LYS A 31 8.90 2.80 -10.12
N LEU A 32 7.58 2.96 -10.06
CA LEU A 32 6.77 2.93 -11.25
C LEU A 32 6.91 4.23 -12.06
N ARG A 33 7.33 4.11 -13.32
CA ARG A 33 7.38 5.24 -14.26
C ARG A 33 6.34 5.04 -15.35
N LYS A 34 5.83 6.14 -15.93
CA LYS A 34 4.77 6.09 -16.97
C LYS A 34 5.11 5.14 -18.13
N ARG A 35 6.37 5.12 -18.58
CA ARG A 35 6.82 4.27 -19.69
C ARG A 35 6.73 2.76 -19.39
N ASP A 36 6.82 2.38 -18.11
CA ASP A 36 6.89 0.99 -17.65
C ASP A 36 5.55 0.55 -17.01
N MET A 37 4.58 1.47 -16.92
CA MET A 37 3.36 1.31 -16.11
C MET A 37 2.58 0.03 -16.46
N VAL A 38 2.20 -0.12 -17.73
CA VAL A 38 1.38 -1.26 -18.18
C VAL A 38 2.09 -2.57 -17.88
N LYS A 39 3.36 -2.68 -18.27
CA LYS A 39 4.17 -3.87 -18.06
C LYS A 39 4.26 -4.24 -16.57
N SER A 40 4.58 -3.29 -15.70
CA SER A 40 4.72 -3.58 -14.26
C SER A 40 3.38 -3.91 -13.58
N LEU A 41 2.27 -3.32 -14.02
CA LEU A 41 0.94 -3.69 -13.52
C LEU A 41 0.58 -5.11 -13.95
N GLU A 42 0.84 -5.48 -15.21
CA GLU A 42 0.61 -6.83 -15.72
C GLU A 42 1.48 -7.88 -15.03
N GLU A 43 2.77 -7.61 -14.83
CA GLU A 43 3.69 -8.48 -14.08
C GLU A 43 3.19 -8.72 -12.64
N PHE A 44 2.73 -7.67 -11.96
CA PHE A 44 2.15 -7.79 -10.64
C PHE A 44 0.82 -8.55 -10.65
N ASN A 45 -0.03 -8.32 -11.66
CA ASN A 45 -1.28 -9.02 -11.85
C ASN A 45 -1.09 -10.54 -12.06
N ASP A 46 -0.05 -10.92 -12.82
CA ASP A 46 0.33 -12.32 -13.04
C ASP A 46 0.83 -12.99 -11.75
N PHE A 47 1.51 -12.25 -10.89
CA PHE A 47 1.84 -12.72 -9.55
C PHE A 47 0.60 -12.99 -8.71
N LEU A 48 -0.36 -12.07 -8.70
CA LEU A 48 -1.62 -12.21 -7.96
C LEU A 48 -2.45 -13.42 -8.43
N GLN A 49 -2.38 -13.75 -9.72
CA GLN A 49 -3.06 -14.92 -10.30
C GLN A 49 -2.59 -16.23 -9.67
N LYS A 50 -1.31 -16.34 -9.31
CA LYS A 50 -0.71 -17.57 -8.77
C LYS A 50 -1.12 -17.88 -7.34
N LEU A 51 -1.69 -16.90 -6.63
CA LEU A 51 -2.07 -17.05 -5.22
C LEU A 51 -3.48 -17.65 -5.10
N PRO A 52 -3.68 -18.61 -4.18
CA PRO A 52 -4.95 -19.36 -4.05
C PRO A 52 -6.08 -18.56 -3.39
N HIS A 53 -5.78 -17.38 -2.85
CA HIS A 53 -6.72 -16.54 -2.14
C HIS A 53 -7.92 -16.18 -3.02
N LYS A 54 -9.12 -16.36 -2.46
CA LYS A 54 -10.40 -16.11 -3.14
C LYS A 54 -10.52 -14.63 -3.54
N HIS A 55 -10.16 -13.74 -2.61
CA HIS A 55 -10.13 -12.30 -2.85
C HIS A 55 -8.73 -11.76 -2.67
N LYS A 56 -8.35 -10.78 -3.50
CA LYS A 56 -7.11 -10.03 -3.35
C LYS A 56 -7.45 -8.54 -3.33
N ILE A 57 -7.02 -7.83 -2.29
CA ILE A 57 -7.21 -6.39 -2.13
C ILE A 57 -5.86 -5.71 -2.28
N VAL A 58 -5.79 -4.68 -3.10
CA VAL A 58 -4.55 -3.95 -3.37
C VAL A 58 -4.82 -2.45 -3.29
N ILE A 59 -3.95 -1.73 -2.59
CA ILE A 59 -3.79 -0.28 -2.75
C ILE A 59 -2.41 0.00 -3.35
N ALA A 60 -2.22 1.22 -3.85
CA ALA A 60 -0.89 1.73 -4.19
C ALA A 60 -0.16 2.29 -2.94
N GLY A 61 1.15 2.45 -3.04
CA GLY A 61 1.99 3.19 -2.10
C GLY A 61 2.75 4.33 -2.77
N ASN A 62 3.77 4.87 -2.11
CA ASN A 62 4.53 6.00 -2.65
C ASN A 62 5.43 5.63 -3.85
N HIS A 63 5.74 4.37 -4.09
CA HIS A 63 6.56 3.95 -5.23
C HIS A 63 5.78 3.86 -6.55
N GLU A 64 4.44 3.84 -6.50
CA GLU A 64 3.55 3.81 -7.65
C GLU A 64 3.27 5.22 -8.26
N ILE A 65 4.27 6.10 -8.33
CA ILE A 65 4.11 7.50 -8.78
C ILE A 65 3.49 7.65 -10.17
N ALA A 66 3.66 6.68 -11.07
CA ALA A 66 3.02 6.71 -12.39
C ALA A 66 1.49 6.66 -12.33
N LEU A 67 0.91 6.16 -11.26
CA LEU A 67 -0.54 6.04 -11.07
C LEU A 67 -1.19 7.35 -10.64
N ASN A 68 -0.40 8.36 -10.24
CA ASN A 68 -0.93 9.66 -9.83
C ASN A 68 -1.80 10.30 -10.94
N GLY A 69 -3.02 10.66 -10.58
CA GLY A 69 -3.98 11.29 -11.48
C GLY A 69 -4.60 10.36 -12.52
N ILE A 70 -4.27 9.07 -12.50
CA ILE A 70 -4.95 8.07 -13.32
C ILE A 70 -6.25 7.66 -12.60
N PRO A 71 -7.40 7.63 -13.30
CA PRO A 71 -8.63 7.10 -12.72
C PRO A 71 -8.46 5.65 -12.26
N ARG A 72 -9.04 5.32 -11.11
CA ARG A 72 -8.98 3.97 -10.51
C ARG A 72 -9.41 2.90 -11.49
N GLU A 73 -10.45 3.18 -12.28
CA GLU A 73 -11.01 2.27 -13.28
C GLU A 73 -10.02 1.92 -14.39
N GLU A 74 -9.16 2.87 -14.79
CA GLU A 74 -8.11 2.61 -15.78
C GLU A 74 -7.00 1.72 -15.21
N ILE A 75 -6.64 1.91 -13.93
CA ILE A 75 -5.66 1.06 -13.24
C ILE A 75 -6.23 -0.36 -13.07
N GLN A 76 -7.49 -0.47 -12.65
CA GLN A 76 -8.18 -1.73 -12.41
C GLN A 76 -8.23 -2.64 -13.64
N LYS A 77 -8.22 -2.08 -14.87
CA LYS A 77 -8.16 -2.86 -16.12
C LYS A 77 -6.90 -3.73 -16.23
N HIS A 78 -5.78 -3.27 -15.68
CA HIS A 78 -4.52 -4.01 -15.69
C HIS A 78 -4.34 -4.94 -14.47
N LEU A 79 -5.16 -4.76 -13.44
CA LEU A 79 -5.12 -5.51 -12.18
C LEU A 79 -6.36 -6.40 -12.03
N SER A 80 -6.67 -7.19 -13.06
CA SER A 80 -7.90 -8.01 -13.12
C SER A 80 -8.00 -9.12 -12.06
N ASN A 81 -6.88 -9.54 -11.47
CA ASN A 81 -6.83 -10.58 -10.43
C ASN A 81 -7.01 -10.02 -9.01
N CYS A 82 -7.34 -8.74 -8.85
CA CYS A 82 -7.63 -8.15 -7.54
C CYS A 82 -8.68 -7.04 -7.60
N HIS A 83 -9.12 -6.61 -6.42
CA HIS A 83 -9.82 -5.35 -6.22
C HIS A 83 -8.79 -4.27 -5.90
N TYR A 84 -8.52 -3.39 -6.88
CA TYR A 84 -7.70 -2.21 -6.67
C TYR A 84 -8.54 -1.09 -6.04
N LEU A 85 -8.12 -0.65 -4.85
CA LEU A 85 -8.80 0.39 -4.08
C LEU A 85 -7.98 1.68 -4.09
N GLN A 86 -8.67 2.79 -4.33
CA GLN A 86 -8.10 4.14 -4.26
C GLN A 86 -9.20 5.10 -3.81
N ASP A 87 -9.20 5.42 -2.51
CA ASP A 87 -10.26 6.16 -1.82
C ASP A 87 -11.66 5.57 -2.09
N SER A 88 -11.73 4.24 -2.07
CA SER A 88 -12.91 3.46 -2.43
C SER A 88 -13.03 2.21 -1.57
N SER A 89 -14.24 1.65 -1.48
CA SER A 89 -14.50 0.39 -0.78
C SER A 89 -14.94 -0.75 -1.69
N VAL A 90 -14.74 -1.97 -1.22
CA VAL A 90 -15.34 -3.19 -1.79
C VAL A 90 -15.97 -4.03 -0.68
N MET A 91 -17.09 -4.70 -1.01
CA MET A 91 -17.70 -5.70 -0.14
C MET A 91 -17.20 -7.09 -0.55
N VAL A 92 -16.52 -7.79 0.35
CA VAL A 92 -16.08 -9.17 0.12
C VAL A 92 -16.40 -10.02 1.34
N ASP A 93 -17.10 -11.14 1.13
CA ASP A 93 -17.47 -12.09 2.17
C ASP A 93 -18.13 -11.45 3.42
N GLY A 94 -18.93 -10.41 3.20
CA GLY A 94 -19.65 -9.68 4.25
C GLY A 94 -18.86 -8.54 4.91
N LEU A 95 -17.58 -8.35 4.57
CA LEU A 95 -16.73 -7.28 5.10
C LEU A 95 -16.66 -6.10 4.12
N LYS A 96 -16.82 -4.88 4.64
CA LYS A 96 -16.55 -3.63 3.93
C LYS A 96 -15.09 -3.24 4.11
N ILE A 97 -14.31 -3.37 3.04
CA ILE A 97 -12.88 -3.03 3.03
C ILE A 97 -12.70 -1.70 2.30
N TYR A 98 -12.14 -0.68 2.97
CA TYR A 98 -11.82 0.61 2.38
C TYR A 98 -10.31 0.76 2.20
N GLY A 99 -9.87 1.25 1.04
CA GLY A 99 -8.45 1.42 0.72
C GLY A 99 -8.09 2.84 0.32
N SER A 100 -7.01 3.38 0.87
CA SER A 100 -6.50 4.71 0.56
C SER A 100 -4.96 4.73 0.47
N PRO A 101 -4.36 5.19 -0.64
CA PRO A 101 -2.91 5.10 -0.88
C PRO A 101 -2.11 6.31 -0.36
N TRP A 102 -2.75 7.34 0.20
CA TRP A 102 -2.10 8.61 0.48
C TRP A 102 -1.02 8.52 1.57
N THR A 103 0.09 9.22 1.33
CA THR A 103 1.27 9.28 2.20
C THR A 103 1.73 10.72 2.39
N ASN A 104 2.69 10.92 3.29
CA ASN A 104 3.45 12.17 3.42
C ASN A 104 4.83 12.13 2.74
N SER A 105 5.11 11.13 1.90
CA SER A 105 6.39 10.96 1.20
C SER A 105 6.59 12.06 0.15
N VAL A 106 7.60 12.91 0.33
CA VAL A 106 7.84 14.09 -0.51
C VAL A 106 8.29 13.68 -1.92
N GLU A 107 7.70 14.28 -2.97
CA GLU A 107 8.03 14.03 -4.39
C GLU A 107 7.81 12.58 -4.88
N MET A 108 6.94 11.83 -4.21
CA MET A 108 6.59 10.45 -4.55
C MET A 108 5.13 10.28 -4.97
N GLY A 109 4.71 9.04 -5.23
CA GLY A 109 3.31 8.68 -5.51
C GLY A 109 2.40 8.97 -4.33
N PHE A 110 1.16 9.36 -4.62
CA PHE A 110 0.11 9.62 -3.63
C PHE A 110 0.57 10.51 -2.46
N SER A 111 1.42 11.48 -2.76
CA SER A 111 1.99 12.40 -1.78
C SER A 111 1.02 13.53 -1.43
N CYS A 112 0.81 13.74 -0.13
CA CYS A 112 0.13 14.90 0.41
C CYS A 112 0.87 15.43 1.64
N SER A 113 0.92 16.75 1.82
CA SER A 113 1.46 17.31 3.06
C SER A 113 0.67 16.79 4.25
N GLY A 114 1.36 16.37 5.32
CA GLY A 114 0.72 15.78 6.51
C GLY A 114 -0.44 16.62 7.06
N LYS A 115 -0.34 17.96 7.00
CA LYS A 115 -1.40 18.90 7.41
C LYS A 115 -2.72 18.77 6.62
N TYR A 116 -2.69 18.14 5.45
CA TYR A 116 -3.84 17.97 4.56
C TYR A 116 -4.27 16.51 4.39
N LEU A 117 -3.57 15.55 5.00
CA LEU A 117 -3.94 14.13 4.91
C LEU A 117 -5.34 13.85 5.50
N HIS A 118 -5.76 14.63 6.51
CA HIS A 118 -7.11 14.55 7.09
C HIS A 118 -8.22 14.60 6.02
N LYS A 119 -8.02 15.32 4.91
CA LYS A 119 -9.01 15.42 3.83
C LYS A 119 -9.33 14.08 3.16
N TYR A 120 -8.40 13.13 3.23
CA TYR A 120 -8.59 11.76 2.75
C TYR A 120 -9.15 10.88 3.85
N TRP A 121 -8.69 11.05 5.09
CA TRP A 121 -9.19 10.31 6.24
C TRP A 121 -10.66 10.59 6.55
N ASP A 122 -11.10 11.84 6.40
CA ASP A 122 -12.49 12.26 6.60
C ASP A 122 -13.46 11.63 5.58
N ARG A 123 -12.94 11.06 4.47
CA ARG A 123 -13.74 10.38 3.45
C ARG A 123 -13.96 8.89 3.75
N ILE A 124 -13.29 8.35 4.78
CA ILE A 124 -13.43 6.95 5.18
C ILE A 124 -14.82 6.76 5.80
N PRO A 125 -15.67 5.87 5.24
CA PRO A 125 -16.99 5.61 5.81
C PRO A 125 -16.89 5.00 7.22
N LEU A 126 -17.76 5.44 8.13
CA LEU A 126 -17.79 4.95 9.53
C LEU A 126 -18.21 3.47 9.66
N ASP A 127 -18.83 2.90 8.62
CA ASP A 127 -19.20 1.49 8.52
C ASP A 127 -18.10 0.63 7.87
N THR A 128 -16.86 1.12 7.82
CA THR A 128 -15.70 0.36 7.33
C THR A 128 -15.27 -0.68 8.36
N ASP A 129 -15.27 -1.96 7.98
CA ASP A 129 -14.81 -3.04 8.85
C ASP A 129 -13.28 -3.16 8.83
N VAL A 130 -12.67 -3.00 7.65
CA VAL A 130 -11.22 -3.10 7.43
C VAL A 130 -10.73 -1.90 6.65
N LEU A 131 -9.81 -1.14 7.25
CA LEU A 131 -9.13 -0.03 6.59
C LEU A 131 -7.74 -0.47 6.13
N VAL A 132 -7.42 -0.19 4.86
CA VAL A 132 -6.10 -0.44 4.25
C VAL A 132 -5.49 0.90 3.86
N THR A 133 -4.42 1.29 4.56
CA THR A 133 -3.60 2.46 4.22
C THR A 133 -2.16 2.04 4.01
N HIS A 134 -1.43 2.81 3.19
CA HIS A 134 0.02 2.58 3.03
C HIS A 134 0.79 3.22 4.19
N LEU A 135 0.41 4.43 4.60
CA LEU A 135 0.95 5.06 5.80
C LEU A 135 0.39 4.37 7.07
N PRO A 136 1.24 4.03 8.05
CA PRO A 136 0.76 3.53 9.34
C PRO A 136 0.04 4.63 10.14
N PRO A 137 -0.90 4.26 11.03
CA PRO A 137 -1.45 5.20 12.01
C PRO A 137 -0.39 5.71 12.98
N GLU A 138 -0.52 6.96 13.40
CA GLU A 138 0.39 7.56 14.39
C GLU A 138 0.38 6.76 15.70
N GLY A 139 1.58 6.46 16.21
CA GLY A 139 1.80 5.66 17.42
C GLY A 139 1.61 4.14 17.24
N VAL A 140 1.31 3.65 16.04
CA VAL A 140 1.11 2.21 15.76
C VAL A 140 2.08 1.75 14.69
N LEU A 141 3.21 1.19 15.12
CA LEU A 141 4.27 0.68 14.23
C LEU A 141 4.74 1.72 13.19
N ASP A 142 4.70 3.00 13.56
CA ASP A 142 5.05 4.16 12.72
C ASP A 142 6.49 4.64 12.90
N LEU A 143 7.20 4.07 13.88
CA LEU A 143 8.63 4.28 14.07
C LEU A 143 9.44 3.22 13.34
N PRO A 144 10.58 3.59 12.74
CA PRO A 144 11.47 2.60 12.13
C PRO A 144 11.92 1.60 13.19
N GLY A 145 11.72 0.31 12.91
CA GLY A 145 12.28 -0.75 13.74
C GLY A 145 13.81 -0.70 13.79
N PRO A 146 14.45 -1.40 14.74
CA PRO A 146 15.90 -1.50 14.81
C PRO A 146 16.43 -2.06 13.47
N ARG A 147 17.31 -1.30 12.80
CA ARG A 147 17.93 -1.75 11.55
C ARG A 147 18.91 -2.88 11.87
N PRO A 148 18.82 -4.05 11.24
CA PRO A 148 19.84 -5.09 11.40
C PRO A 148 21.19 -4.53 10.90
N GLY A 149 22.19 -4.42 11.78
CA GLY A 149 23.56 -4.05 11.42
C GLY A 149 24.04 -2.65 11.79
N HIS A 150 23.28 -1.86 12.56
CA HIS A 150 23.90 -0.77 13.33
C HIS A 150 24.22 -1.28 14.72
N ASN A 151 25.49 -1.65 14.95
CA ASN A 151 26.01 -1.73 16.30
C ASN A 151 25.88 -0.33 16.89
N GLY A 152 24.97 -0.17 17.86
CA GLY A 152 24.77 1.08 18.55
C GLY A 152 26.00 1.42 19.37
N ASP A 153 26.75 2.40 18.89
CA ASP A 153 27.52 3.30 19.73
C ASP A 153 27.02 4.72 19.42
N GLY A 154 26.37 5.37 20.39
CA GLY A 154 26.06 6.80 20.31
C GLY A 154 24.64 7.18 20.71
N GLU A 155 24.44 7.22 22.04
CA GLU A 155 23.80 8.31 22.80
C GLU A 155 22.36 8.75 22.47
N ASP A 156 21.52 8.63 23.50
CA ASP A 156 20.20 9.23 23.64
C ASP A 156 20.24 10.75 23.33
N GLU A 157 19.49 11.18 22.31
CA GLU A 157 18.98 12.55 22.21
C GLU A 157 17.46 12.51 22.11
N GLU A 158 16.83 12.23 23.25
CA GLU A 158 15.43 12.52 23.51
C GLU A 158 15.28 14.03 23.85
N GLU A 159 15.41 14.93 22.87
CA GLU A 159 14.79 16.26 23.00
C GLU A 159 14.62 16.98 21.64
N GLY A 160 13.39 17.34 21.31
CA GLY A 160 13.14 18.44 20.37
C GLY A 160 12.61 18.08 19.00
N ARG A 161 11.38 17.55 18.91
CA ARG A 161 10.51 17.80 17.74
C ARG A 161 9.03 17.90 18.10
N ARG A 162 8.74 18.87 18.96
CA ARG A 162 7.45 19.57 18.94
C ARG A 162 7.71 20.98 18.40
N ARG A 163 7.41 21.22 17.12
CA ARG A 163 6.87 22.49 16.56
C ARG A 163 6.25 22.21 15.21
#